data_AF-A0A1I7Z497-F1
#
_entry.id   AF-A0A1I7Z497-F1
#
_cell.length_a   1.000
_cell.length_b   1.000
_cell.length_c   1.000
_cell.angle_alpha   90.00
_cell.angle_beta   90.00
_cell.angle_gamma   90.00
#
_symmetry.space_group_name_H-M   'P 1'
#
loop_
_entity.id
_entity.type
_entity.pdbx_description
1 polymer ?
#
loop_
_entity_poly.entity_id
_entity_poly.type
_entity_poly.pdbx_seq_one_letter_code
_entity_poly.pdbx_strand_id
1 'polypeptide(L)'
;MGVGAGLLSGGLLLVLLSLSAQASDLQKAASGNQLKAGTFCEDYSICLLKLEGKQRECLSQQRNHTASTALGKKSDFAEECSSKKRQLRHDIRVLQHRKTEVTRDCVSKNLRLAEPVLDDQQEKRCSEVRKTLEKFTVPVRDVVSKKHHRTSRDRRSIDKQSREHHCHHQVAQLERKCHVLAGCCSTSTECGLDAARLHDQVFELKQELHKVRAQCDPNMDQETLLRL
;
A
#
# COMPACT_ATOMS: atom_id res chain seq x y z
N MET A 1 34.41 77.56 -29.11
CA MET A 1 33.55 76.76 -28.22
C MET A 1 33.64 75.31 -28.69
N GLY A 2 34.16 74.31 -27.99
CA GLY A 2 34.83 74.16 -26.71
C GLY A 2 35.49 72.75 -26.68
N VAL A 3 36.55 72.61 -25.88
CA VAL A 3 36.97 71.45 -25.03
C VAL A 3 36.28 70.08 -25.28
N GLY A 4 36.92 68.91 -25.32
CA GLY A 4 38.22 68.44 -24.81
C GLY A 4 38.02 67.10 -24.06
N ALA A 5 39.03 66.19 -24.12
CA ALA A 5 39.27 65.00 -23.28
C ALA A 5 38.24 63.82 -23.34
N GLY A 6 38.59 62.56 -23.14
CA GLY A 6 39.86 61.92 -22.74
C GLY A 6 39.68 60.39 -22.66
N LEU A 7 40.81 59.68 -22.73
CA LEU A 7 40.95 58.26 -22.40
C LEU A 7 40.40 57.93 -21.00
N LEU A 8 39.89 56.71 -20.79
CA LEU A 8 40.21 55.88 -19.62
C LEU A 8 39.81 54.42 -19.89
N SER A 9 40.84 53.65 -20.21
CA SER A 9 40.98 52.22 -20.06
C SER A 9 40.69 51.73 -18.64
N GLY A 10 40.10 50.52 -18.53
CA GLY A 10 40.35 49.57 -17.45
C GLY A 10 39.83 49.94 -16.07
N GLY A 11 38.72 49.34 -15.67
CA GLY A 11 38.25 49.49 -14.29
C GLY A 11 37.06 48.61 -13.94
N LEU A 12 37.35 47.51 -13.25
CA LEU A 12 36.51 46.94 -12.19
C LEU A 12 35.20 46.26 -12.60
N LEU A 13 35.36 45.17 -13.35
CA LEU A 13 34.47 44.00 -13.34
C LEU A 13 34.61 43.20 -12.01
N LEU A 14 34.61 43.88 -10.86
CA LEU A 14 35.05 43.34 -9.56
C LEU A 14 34.23 43.87 -8.38
N VAL A 15 32.90 43.96 -8.51
CA VAL A 15 32.01 44.24 -7.36
C VAL A 15 30.88 43.18 -7.21
N LEU A 16 30.80 42.17 -8.07
CA LEU A 16 29.78 41.11 -7.98
C LEU A 16 30.24 39.77 -7.39
N LEU A 17 31.40 39.73 -6.71
CA LEU A 17 31.95 38.48 -6.14
C LEU A 17 32.05 38.43 -4.61
N SER A 18 31.45 39.39 -3.89
CA SER A 18 31.53 39.42 -2.42
C SER A 18 30.23 39.04 -1.70
N LEU A 19 29.14 38.75 -2.44
CA LEU A 19 27.82 38.47 -1.84
C LEU A 19 27.27 37.06 -2.11
N SER A 20 28.11 36.11 -2.53
CA SER A 20 27.69 34.72 -2.79
C SER A 20 28.25 33.70 -1.81
N ALA A 21 29.06 34.10 -0.83
CA ALA A 21 29.68 33.16 0.11
C ALA A 21 28.84 32.84 1.36
N GLN A 22 27.69 33.48 1.59
CA GLN A 22 26.86 33.23 2.78
C GLN A 22 25.47 32.62 2.49
N ALA A 23 25.11 32.41 1.22
CA ALA A 23 23.85 31.75 0.86
C ALA A 23 23.93 30.21 0.84
N SER A 24 25.14 29.66 0.70
CA SER A 24 25.35 28.22 0.50
C SER A 24 25.27 27.39 1.79
N ASP A 25 25.58 27.99 2.94
CA ASP A 25 25.59 27.25 4.22
C ASP A 25 24.21 27.20 4.89
N LEU A 26 23.33 28.18 4.65
CA LEU A 26 21.93 28.11 5.11
C LEU A 26 21.06 27.18 4.26
N GLN A 27 21.36 27.00 2.97
CA GLN A 27 20.66 26.01 2.14
C GLN A 27 21.09 24.57 2.42
N LYS A 28 22.31 24.35 2.92
CA LYS A 28 22.80 22.99 3.26
C LYS A 28 22.23 22.49 4.59
N ALA A 29 21.93 23.39 5.53
CA ALA A 29 21.21 23.04 6.76
C ALA A 29 19.70 22.79 6.53
N ALA A 30 19.07 23.50 5.57
CA ALA A 30 17.67 23.28 5.20
C ALA A 30 17.47 22.03 4.32
N SER A 31 18.45 21.68 3.48
CA SER A 31 18.38 20.53 2.56
C SER A 31 18.71 19.19 3.26
N GLY A 32 19.52 19.21 4.33
CA GLY A 32 19.83 18.00 5.12
C GLY A 32 18.66 17.44 5.94
N ASN A 33 17.69 18.29 6.32
CA ASN A 33 16.52 17.90 7.10
C ASN A 33 15.23 17.72 6.28
N GLN A 34 15.11 18.36 5.10
CA GLN A 34 13.96 18.13 4.20
C GLN A 34 13.97 16.76 3.51
N LEU A 35 15.14 16.13 3.35
CA LEU A 35 15.22 14.82 2.68
C LEU A 35 14.79 13.64 3.55
N LYS A 36 14.73 13.77 4.88
CA LYS A 36 14.46 12.63 5.76
C LYS A 36 12.96 12.33 5.91
N ALA A 37 12.14 13.38 5.95
CA ALA A 37 10.68 13.34 5.96
C ALA A 37 10.08 12.55 4.78
N GLY A 38 10.63 12.83 3.59
CA GLY A 38 10.19 12.22 2.35
C GLY A 38 10.39 10.71 2.35
N THR A 39 11.34 10.18 3.12
CA THR A 39 11.70 8.76 3.04
C THR A 39 10.64 7.82 3.62
N PHE A 40 10.04 8.11 4.77
CA PHE A 40 9.08 7.18 5.39
C PHE A 40 7.72 7.19 4.69
N CYS A 41 7.25 8.36 4.24
CA CYS A 41 6.04 8.43 3.41
C CYS A 41 6.25 7.85 2.01
N GLU A 42 7.45 7.98 1.44
CA GLU A 42 7.82 7.29 0.20
C GLU A 42 7.85 5.77 0.39
N ASP A 43 8.47 5.27 1.47
CA ASP A 43 8.47 3.85 1.82
C ASP A 43 7.03 3.33 2.00
N TYR A 44 6.17 4.11 2.66
CA TYR A 44 4.75 3.79 2.81
C TYR A 44 4.01 3.76 1.46
N SER A 45 4.23 4.76 0.60
CA SER A 45 3.65 4.80 -0.75
C SER A 45 4.08 3.59 -1.59
N ILE A 46 5.36 3.24 -1.57
CA ILE A 46 5.89 2.04 -2.23
C ILE A 46 5.25 0.77 -1.65
N CYS A 47 5.03 0.71 -0.34
CA CYS A 47 4.35 -0.41 0.28
C CYS A 47 2.90 -0.55 -0.23
N LEU A 48 2.15 0.56 -0.26
CA LEU A 48 0.78 0.59 -0.78
C LEU A 48 0.72 0.17 -2.26
N LEU A 49 1.67 0.61 -3.07
CA LEU A 49 1.77 0.19 -4.47
C LEU A 49 1.97 -1.33 -4.61
N LYS A 50 2.85 -1.93 -3.79
CA LYS A 50 3.06 -3.38 -3.76
C LYS A 50 1.81 -4.13 -3.29
N LEU A 51 1.15 -3.60 -2.25
CA LEU A 51 -0.09 -4.17 -1.71
C LEU A 51 -1.20 -4.15 -2.77
N GLU A 52 -1.42 -3.01 -3.43
CA GLU A 52 -2.38 -2.87 -4.51
C GLU A 52 -2.11 -3.86 -5.64
N GLY A 53 -0.85 -3.98 -6.08
CA GLY A 53 -0.45 -4.93 -7.11
C GLY A 53 -0.80 -6.36 -6.74
N LYS A 54 -0.56 -6.77 -5.49
CA LYS A 54 -0.93 -8.10 -4.99
C LYS A 54 -2.43 -8.29 -4.82
N GLN A 55 -3.17 -7.29 -4.34
CA GLN A 55 -4.62 -7.35 -4.26
C GLN A 55 -5.24 -7.52 -5.66
N ARG A 56 -4.75 -6.78 -6.66
CA ARG A 56 -5.17 -6.91 -8.07
C ARG A 56 -4.88 -8.31 -8.63
N GLU A 57 -3.70 -8.85 -8.35
CA GLU A 57 -3.32 -10.21 -8.71
C GLU A 57 -4.32 -11.23 -8.11
N CYS A 58 -4.60 -11.18 -6.81
CA CYS A 58 -5.52 -12.11 -6.15
C CYS A 58 -6.96 -11.99 -6.69
N LEU A 59 -7.45 -10.77 -6.94
CA LEU A 59 -8.78 -10.54 -7.51
C LEU A 59 -8.91 -11.13 -8.92
N SER A 60 -7.86 -11.03 -9.74
CA SER A 60 -7.85 -11.60 -11.09
C SER A 60 -7.93 -13.14 -11.07
N GLN A 61 -7.25 -13.78 -10.11
CA GLN A 61 -7.31 -15.24 -9.94
C GLN A 61 -8.73 -15.69 -9.57
N GLN A 62 -9.43 -14.94 -8.72
CA GLN A 62 -10.77 -15.29 -8.26
C GLN A 62 -11.84 -15.19 -9.36
N ARG A 63 -11.78 -14.19 -10.27
CA ARG A 63 -12.73 -14.03 -11.39
C ARG A 63 -12.71 -15.22 -12.36
N ASN A 64 -11.54 -15.82 -12.57
CA ASN A 64 -11.39 -17.00 -13.41
C ASN A 64 -12.01 -18.27 -12.78
N HIS A 65 -12.37 -18.23 -11.49
CA HIS A 65 -12.94 -19.37 -10.76
C HIS A 65 -14.46 -19.30 -10.57
N THR A 66 -15.08 -18.14 -10.67
CA THR A 66 -16.55 -18.01 -10.54
C THR A 66 -17.26 -18.38 -11.84
N ALA A 67 -16.68 -18.06 -13.00
CA ALA A 67 -17.25 -18.38 -14.31
C ALA A 67 -17.42 -19.90 -14.58
N SER A 68 -16.62 -20.76 -13.95
CA SER A 68 -16.65 -22.21 -14.20
C SER A 68 -17.68 -23.00 -13.40
N THR A 69 -18.39 -22.37 -12.45
CA THR A 69 -19.25 -23.09 -11.47
C THR A 69 -20.74 -22.83 -11.68
N ALA A 70 -21.12 -21.93 -12.60
CA ALA A 70 -22.49 -21.42 -12.74
C ALA A 70 -23.42 -22.24 -13.67
N LEU A 71 -23.01 -23.43 -14.12
CA LEU A 71 -23.82 -24.25 -15.05
C LEU A 71 -24.48 -25.43 -14.33
N GLY A 72 -25.71 -25.18 -13.87
CA GLY A 72 -26.76 -26.19 -13.72
C GLY A 72 -26.69 -27.07 -12.47
N LYS A 73 -27.46 -26.71 -11.43
CA LYS A 73 -28.10 -27.62 -10.47
C LYS A 73 -29.15 -26.84 -9.66
N LYS A 74 -30.23 -27.53 -9.23
CA LYS A 74 -31.22 -26.99 -8.29
C LYS A 74 -30.48 -26.64 -6.99
N SER A 75 -30.62 -25.40 -6.51
CA SER A 75 -29.85 -24.89 -5.38
C SER A 75 -30.35 -25.48 -4.06
N ASP A 76 -29.57 -26.39 -3.48
CA ASP A 76 -29.73 -26.74 -2.07
C ASP A 76 -29.35 -25.51 -1.21
N PHE A 77 -29.99 -25.31 -0.04
CA PHE A 77 -29.70 -24.20 0.89
C PHE A 77 -28.19 -24.05 1.20
N ALA A 78 -27.45 -25.16 1.26
CA ALA A 78 -26.01 -25.17 1.45
C ALA A 78 -25.22 -24.52 0.29
N GLU A 79 -25.69 -24.67 -0.96
CA GLU A 79 -25.08 -24.06 -2.14
C GLU A 79 -25.32 -22.55 -2.18
N GLU A 80 -26.53 -22.11 -1.84
CA GLU A 80 -26.87 -20.69 -1.71
C GLU A 80 -26.03 -20.00 -0.62
N CYS A 81 -25.92 -20.64 0.55
CA CYS A 81 -25.06 -20.20 1.64
C CYS A 81 -23.59 -20.08 1.24
N SER A 82 -23.05 -21.09 0.54
CA SER A 82 -21.68 -21.07 0.03
C SER A 82 -21.45 -19.95 -0.98
N SER A 83 -22.40 -19.77 -1.90
CA SER A 83 -22.38 -18.71 -2.92
C SER A 83 -22.39 -17.32 -2.27
N LYS A 84 -23.31 -17.07 -1.32
CA LYS A 84 -23.41 -15.79 -0.61
C LYS A 84 -22.15 -15.48 0.20
N LYS A 85 -21.60 -16.46 0.93
CA LYS A 85 -20.31 -16.31 1.64
C LYS A 85 -19.18 -15.94 0.68
N ARG A 86 -19.12 -16.59 -0.50
CA ARG A 86 -18.09 -16.35 -1.52
C ARG A 86 -18.22 -14.95 -2.12
N GLN A 87 -19.45 -14.51 -2.39
CA GLN A 87 -19.76 -13.18 -2.92
C GLN A 87 -19.35 -12.08 -1.94
N LEU A 88 -19.80 -12.15 -0.68
CA LEU A 88 -19.42 -11.18 0.34
C LEU A 88 -17.89 -11.11 0.54
N ARG A 89 -17.19 -12.25 0.54
CA ARG A 89 -15.71 -12.27 0.58
C ARG A 89 -15.08 -11.64 -0.66
N HIS A 90 -15.71 -11.74 -1.83
CA HIS A 90 -15.24 -11.07 -3.04
C HIS A 90 -15.42 -9.55 -2.91
N ASP A 91 -16.60 -9.11 -2.52
CA ASP A 91 -16.95 -7.69 -2.43
C ASP A 91 -16.10 -6.97 -1.37
N ILE A 92 -15.86 -7.60 -0.22
CA ILE A 92 -14.89 -7.11 0.79
C ILE A 92 -13.52 -6.90 0.16
N ARG A 93 -13.01 -7.87 -0.61
CA ARG A 93 -11.68 -7.79 -1.25
C ARG A 93 -11.62 -6.68 -2.30
N VAL A 94 -12.70 -6.48 -3.06
CA VAL A 94 -12.79 -5.38 -4.05
C VAL A 94 -12.74 -4.02 -3.35
N LEU A 95 -13.51 -3.84 -2.26
CA LEU A 95 -13.49 -2.59 -1.50
C LEU A 95 -12.16 -2.35 -0.80
N GLN A 96 -11.52 -3.40 -0.25
CA GLN A 96 -10.17 -3.30 0.32
C GLN A 96 -9.13 -2.88 -0.73
N HIS A 97 -9.21 -3.44 -1.94
CA HIS A 97 -8.36 -3.01 -3.04
C HIS A 97 -8.58 -1.53 -3.38
N ARG A 98 -9.84 -1.11 -3.50
CA ARG A 98 -10.19 0.28 -3.79
C ARG A 98 -9.72 1.23 -2.68
N LYS A 99 -9.82 0.82 -1.42
CA LYS A 99 -9.31 1.56 -0.26
C LYS A 99 -7.80 1.78 -0.39
N THR A 100 -7.05 0.75 -0.74
CA THR A 100 -5.59 0.84 -0.97
C THR A 100 -5.28 1.83 -2.10
N GLU A 101 -5.99 1.75 -3.23
CA GLU A 101 -5.80 2.67 -4.37
C GLU A 101 -6.00 4.14 -3.95
N VAL A 102 -7.11 4.45 -3.29
CA VAL A 102 -7.42 5.82 -2.83
C VAL A 102 -6.37 6.31 -1.84
N THR A 103 -5.99 5.48 -0.87
CA THR A 103 -4.99 5.84 0.14
C THR A 103 -3.63 6.11 -0.52
N ARG A 104 -3.20 5.24 -1.45
CA ARG A 104 -1.94 5.39 -2.19
C ARG A 104 -1.93 6.68 -3.01
N ASP A 105 -3.03 6.97 -3.71
CA ASP A 105 -3.14 8.15 -4.55
C ASP A 105 -3.06 9.43 -3.73
N CYS A 106 -3.72 9.46 -2.56
CA CYS A 106 -3.60 10.57 -1.62
C CYS A 106 -2.16 10.72 -1.11
N VAL A 107 -1.53 9.65 -0.61
CA VAL A 107 -0.16 9.71 -0.08
C VAL A 107 0.81 10.19 -1.15
N SER A 108 0.70 9.66 -2.37
CA SER A 108 1.55 10.01 -3.51
C SER A 108 1.43 11.49 -3.90
N LYS A 109 0.21 12.05 -3.89
CA LYS A 109 -0.03 13.47 -4.16
C LYS A 109 0.57 14.37 -3.06
N ASN A 110 0.52 13.90 -1.82
CA ASN A 110 0.95 14.66 -0.65
C ASN A 110 2.39 14.38 -0.22
N LEU A 111 3.19 13.60 -0.97
CA LEU A 111 4.59 13.31 -0.63
C LEU A 111 5.44 14.56 -0.43
N ARG A 112 5.16 15.62 -1.19
CA ARG A 112 5.87 16.91 -1.09
C ARG A 112 5.47 17.74 0.13
N LEU A 113 4.31 17.43 0.71
CA LEU A 113 3.76 18.09 1.90
C LEU A 113 4.02 17.26 3.17
N ALA A 114 4.65 16.09 3.04
CA ALA A 114 4.96 15.23 4.17
C ALA A 114 5.96 15.91 5.09
N GLU A 115 5.51 16.22 6.31
CA GLU A 115 6.37 16.79 7.34
C GLU A 115 7.38 15.75 7.85
N PRO A 116 8.61 16.17 8.20
CA PRO A 116 9.59 15.29 8.85
C PRO A 116 9.07 14.75 10.16
N VAL A 117 9.53 13.55 10.52
CA VAL A 117 9.36 13.03 11.86
C VAL A 117 10.09 13.99 12.81
N LEU A 118 9.33 14.74 13.60
CA LEU A 118 9.83 15.93 14.33
C LEU A 118 10.63 15.61 15.61
N ASP A 119 10.59 14.36 16.08
CA ASP A 119 11.24 13.93 17.32
C ASP A 119 12.26 12.81 17.08
N ASP A 120 13.45 12.95 17.66
CA ASP A 120 14.57 12.01 17.54
C ASP A 120 14.19 10.58 17.99
N GLN A 121 13.32 10.46 19.00
CA GLN A 121 12.86 9.16 19.47
C GLN A 121 11.91 8.51 18.45
N GLN A 122 11.08 9.29 17.77
CA GLN A 122 10.20 8.81 16.71
C GLN A 122 11.00 8.49 15.43
N GLU A 123 12.02 9.27 15.06
CA GLU A 123 12.89 8.99 13.92
C GLU A 123 13.65 7.66 14.12
N LYS A 124 14.17 7.40 15.32
CA LYS A 124 14.81 6.12 15.67
C LYS A 124 13.85 4.94 15.53
N ARG A 125 12.65 5.05 16.10
CA ARG A 125 11.60 4.00 15.98
C ARG A 125 11.25 3.72 14.52
N CYS A 126 11.04 4.76 13.71
CA CYS A 126 10.70 4.61 12.31
C CYS A 126 11.86 4.04 11.47
N SER A 127 13.10 4.42 11.80
CA SER A 127 14.29 3.83 11.20
C SER A 127 14.43 2.34 11.52
N GLU A 128 14.11 1.90 12.74
CA GLU A 128 14.12 0.49 13.14
C GLU A 128 13.01 -0.31 12.44
N VAL A 129 11.81 0.28 12.35
CA VAL A 129 10.70 -0.27 11.56
C VAL A 129 11.14 -0.52 10.12
N ARG A 130 11.71 0.50 9.46
CA ARG A 130 12.19 0.39 8.08
C ARG A 130 13.22 -0.73 7.92
N LYS A 131 14.25 -0.77 8.77
CA LYS A 131 15.27 -1.83 8.76
C LYS A 131 14.68 -3.23 8.96
N THR A 132 13.67 -3.35 9.83
CA THR A 132 12.99 -4.61 10.09
C THR A 132 12.21 -5.05 8.85
N LEU A 133 11.48 -4.12 8.23
CA LEU A 133 10.65 -4.40 7.06
C LEU A 133 11.45 -4.71 5.79
N GLU A 134 12.63 -4.11 5.61
CA GLU A 134 13.60 -4.49 4.57
C GLU A 134 14.01 -5.96 4.69
N LYS A 135 14.30 -6.44 5.91
CA LYS A 135 14.62 -7.88 6.15
C LYS A 135 13.47 -8.82 5.82
N PHE A 136 12.22 -8.33 5.89
CA PHE A 136 11.04 -9.10 5.51
C PHE A 136 10.72 -9.05 4.01
N THR A 137 11.44 -8.29 3.19
CA THR A 137 11.18 -8.28 1.73
C THR A 137 11.69 -9.56 1.08
N VAL A 138 10.75 -10.45 0.78
CA VAL A 138 10.94 -11.52 -0.22
C VAL A 138 11.32 -10.85 -1.54
N PRO A 139 12.41 -11.26 -2.20
CA PRO A 139 12.86 -10.63 -3.44
C PRO A 139 11.76 -10.65 -4.50
N VAL A 140 11.67 -9.56 -5.27
CA VAL A 140 10.73 -9.33 -6.38
C VAL A 140 10.77 -10.45 -7.46
N ARG A 141 11.74 -11.36 -7.39
CA ARG A 141 11.98 -12.43 -8.38
C ARG A 141 11.10 -13.68 -8.24
N ASP A 142 10.33 -13.84 -7.18
CA ASP A 142 9.50 -15.06 -7.01
C ASP A 142 8.09 -14.98 -7.64
N VAL A 143 7.80 -13.93 -8.43
CA VAL A 143 6.53 -13.81 -9.17
C VAL A 143 6.51 -14.64 -10.46
N VAL A 144 7.63 -15.25 -10.86
CA VAL A 144 7.68 -16.15 -12.03
C VAL A 144 7.94 -17.58 -11.58
N SER A 145 6.89 -18.24 -11.10
CA SER A 145 6.94 -19.65 -10.77
C SER A 145 7.25 -20.49 -12.04
N LYS A 146 8.42 -21.13 -12.06
CA LYS A 146 8.82 -22.13 -13.06
C LYS A 146 7.77 -23.25 -13.09
N LYS A 147 7.03 -23.33 -14.19
CA LYS A 147 6.09 -24.44 -14.48
C LYS A 147 6.85 -25.77 -14.52
N HIS A 148 6.67 -26.62 -13.51
CA HIS A 148 6.93 -28.05 -13.66
C HIS A 148 5.64 -28.79 -14.02
N HIS A 149 5.66 -29.44 -15.18
CA HIS A 149 4.62 -30.34 -15.68
C HIS A 149 4.49 -31.58 -14.78
N ARG A 150 3.33 -31.75 -14.12
CA ARG A 150 2.79 -33.08 -13.78
C ARG A 150 1.26 -33.09 -13.97
N THR A 151 0.80 -34.17 -14.61
CA THR A 151 -0.58 -34.60 -14.92
C THR A 151 -1.41 -34.84 -13.63
N SER A 152 -2.74 -34.94 -13.57
CA SER A 152 -3.89 -34.68 -14.45
C SER A 152 -5.11 -34.61 -13.48
N ARG A 153 -5.98 -33.61 -13.68
CA ARG A 153 -7.30 -33.33 -13.07
C ARG A 153 -7.50 -33.25 -11.53
N ASP A 154 -7.15 -34.22 -10.68
CA ASP A 154 -7.55 -34.16 -9.25
C ASP A 154 -6.67 -33.28 -8.34
N ARG A 155 -5.41 -33.03 -8.71
CA ARG A 155 -4.55 -32.07 -8.00
C ARG A 155 -4.90 -30.60 -8.27
N ARG A 156 -5.74 -30.32 -9.27
CA ARG A 156 -6.00 -28.93 -9.69
C ARG A 156 -6.85 -28.16 -8.69
N SER A 157 -7.71 -28.78 -7.89
CA SER A 157 -8.50 -28.08 -6.87
C SER A 157 -7.67 -27.79 -5.62
N ILE A 158 -6.87 -28.75 -5.15
CA ILE A 158 -6.01 -28.63 -3.97
C ILE A 158 -4.88 -27.62 -4.20
N ASP A 159 -4.24 -27.62 -5.38
CA ASP A 159 -3.23 -26.61 -5.76
C ASP A 159 -3.86 -25.21 -5.94
N LYS A 160 -5.12 -25.11 -6.38
CA LYS A 160 -5.82 -23.81 -6.53
C LYS A 160 -6.23 -23.20 -5.19
N GLN A 161 -6.77 -24.00 -4.28
CA GLN A 161 -7.13 -23.53 -2.93
C GLN A 161 -5.88 -23.15 -2.14
N SER A 162 -4.78 -23.89 -2.32
CA SER A 162 -3.45 -23.54 -1.81
C SER A 162 -2.94 -22.20 -2.37
N ARG A 163 -3.09 -21.96 -3.68
CA ARG A 163 -2.69 -20.69 -4.32
C ARG A 163 -3.54 -19.49 -3.89
N GLU A 164 -4.87 -19.66 -3.79
CA GLU A 164 -5.74 -18.59 -3.26
C GLU A 164 -5.37 -18.27 -1.80
N HIS A 165 -5.22 -19.30 -0.97
CA HIS A 165 -4.79 -19.13 0.42
C HIS A 165 -3.41 -18.46 0.53
N HIS A 166 -2.47 -18.85 -0.33
CA HIS A 166 -1.14 -18.24 -0.40
C HIS A 166 -1.20 -16.77 -0.81
N CYS A 167 -2.03 -16.43 -1.80
CA CYS A 167 -2.23 -15.04 -2.24
C CYS A 167 -2.78 -14.17 -1.10
N HIS A 168 -3.79 -14.67 -0.38
CA HIS A 168 -4.35 -13.97 0.78
C HIS A 168 -3.37 -13.80 1.92
N HIS A 169 -2.56 -14.82 2.19
CA HIS A 169 -1.51 -14.73 3.19
C HIS A 169 -0.48 -13.64 2.84
N GLN A 170 -0.08 -13.55 1.56
CA GLN A 170 0.82 -12.48 1.09
C GLN A 170 0.20 -11.09 1.20
N VAL A 171 -1.08 -10.94 0.84
CA VAL A 171 -1.82 -9.67 1.02
C VAL A 171 -1.86 -9.28 2.49
N ALA A 172 -2.25 -10.19 3.39
CA ALA A 172 -2.30 -9.91 4.83
C ALA A 172 -0.92 -9.55 5.42
N GLN A 173 0.14 -10.19 4.93
CA GLN A 173 1.50 -9.79 5.29
C GLN A 173 1.84 -8.38 4.82
N LEU A 174 1.54 -8.02 3.56
CA LEU A 174 1.76 -6.67 3.05
C LEU A 174 0.91 -5.63 3.79
N GLU A 175 -0.36 -5.91 4.07
CA GLU A 175 -1.23 -5.03 4.85
C GLU A 175 -0.62 -4.71 6.22
N ARG A 176 -0.15 -5.73 6.95
CA ARG A 176 0.54 -5.53 8.23
C ARG A 176 1.78 -4.64 8.08
N LYS A 177 2.61 -4.88 7.07
CA LYS A 177 3.81 -4.06 6.83
C LYS A 177 3.47 -2.61 6.52
N CYS A 178 2.49 -2.39 5.65
CA CYS A 178 2.08 -1.04 5.28
C CYS A 178 1.42 -0.33 6.46
N HIS A 179 0.68 -1.04 7.31
CA HIS A 179 0.10 -0.47 8.53
C HIS A 179 1.19 0.00 9.51
N VAL A 180 2.26 -0.78 9.69
CA VAL A 180 3.38 -0.35 10.54
C VAL A 180 4.10 0.88 9.94
N LEU A 181 4.29 0.93 8.62
CA LEU A 181 4.86 2.11 7.94
C LEU A 181 3.95 3.34 8.00
N ALA A 182 2.63 3.15 8.00
CA ALA A 182 1.67 4.25 8.09
C ALA A 182 1.93 5.08 9.35
N GLY A 183 2.23 4.46 10.49
CA GLY A 183 2.57 5.16 11.73
C GLY A 183 3.82 6.05 11.67
N CYS A 184 4.63 5.89 10.62
CA CYS A 184 5.83 6.71 10.36
C CYS A 184 5.62 7.73 9.24
N CYS A 185 4.48 7.73 8.58
CA CYS A 185 4.14 8.69 7.54
C CYS A 185 3.15 9.73 8.08
N SER A 186 3.54 11.00 8.05
CA SER A 186 2.75 12.14 8.54
C SER A 186 1.42 12.31 7.79
N THR A 187 1.37 11.99 6.50
CA THR A 187 0.14 12.11 5.68
C THR A 187 -0.80 10.90 5.80
N SER A 188 -0.41 9.85 6.51
CA SER A 188 -1.17 8.60 6.55
C SER A 188 -2.56 8.74 7.18
N THR A 189 -2.68 9.61 8.20
CA THR A 189 -3.95 9.80 8.93
C THR A 189 -4.96 10.53 8.04
N GLU A 190 -4.55 11.64 7.43
CA GLU A 190 -5.39 12.41 6.50
C GLU A 190 -5.80 11.54 5.30
N CYS A 191 -4.85 10.84 4.68
CA CYS A 191 -5.15 9.93 3.57
C CYS A 191 -5.97 8.71 3.97
N GLY A 192 -5.98 8.34 5.26
CA GLY A 192 -6.88 7.33 5.80
C GLY A 192 -8.33 7.80 5.86
N LEU A 193 -8.56 9.09 6.10
CA LEU A 193 -9.89 9.71 6.14
C LEU A 193 -10.53 9.78 4.74
N ASP A 194 -9.73 10.05 3.70
CA ASP A 194 -10.19 9.99 2.29
C ASP A 194 -10.80 8.64 1.92
N ALA A 195 -10.37 7.57 2.60
CA ALA A 195 -10.86 6.22 2.41
C ALA A 195 -11.83 5.75 3.51
N ALA A 196 -12.30 6.64 4.40
CA ALA A 196 -13.17 6.30 5.54
C ALA A 196 -14.49 5.66 5.09
N ARG A 197 -15.14 6.21 4.06
CA ARG A 197 -16.39 5.62 3.53
C ARG A 197 -16.19 4.18 3.04
N LEU A 198 -15.05 3.89 2.41
CA LEU A 198 -14.71 2.53 1.96
C LEU A 198 -14.41 1.61 3.16
N HIS A 199 -13.79 2.14 4.21
CA HIS A 199 -13.57 1.42 5.45
C HIS A 199 -14.90 1.01 6.10
N ASP A 200 -15.87 1.92 6.16
CA ASP A 200 -17.19 1.65 6.75
C ASP A 200 -17.96 0.59 5.95
N GLN A 201 -17.94 0.68 4.62
CA GLN A 201 -18.54 -0.34 3.75
C GLN A 201 -17.87 -1.72 3.92
N VAL A 202 -16.55 -1.78 4.07
CA VAL A 202 -15.83 -3.02 4.37
C VAL A 202 -16.29 -3.59 5.72
N PHE A 203 -16.46 -2.73 6.72
CA PHE A 203 -16.91 -3.14 8.04
C PHE A 203 -18.33 -3.69 8.01
N GLU A 204 -19.26 -3.03 7.32
CA GLU A 204 -20.64 -3.49 7.12
C GLU A 204 -20.69 -4.87 6.43
N LEU A 205 -19.96 -5.05 5.33
CA LEU A 205 -19.91 -6.33 4.63
C LEU A 205 -19.27 -7.44 5.48
N LYS A 206 -18.28 -7.11 6.32
CA LYS A 206 -17.73 -8.08 7.28
C LYS A 206 -18.80 -8.51 8.28
N GLN A 207 -19.56 -7.57 8.84
CA GLN A 207 -20.68 -7.91 9.73
C GLN A 207 -21.72 -8.78 9.04
N GLU A 208 -22.08 -8.47 7.79
CA GLU A 208 -22.99 -9.29 7.01
C GLU A 208 -22.44 -10.70 6.79
N LEU A 209 -21.14 -10.83 6.47
CA LEU A 209 -20.49 -12.12 6.32
C LEU A 209 -20.52 -12.93 7.62
N HIS A 210 -20.38 -12.29 8.79
CA HIS A 210 -20.55 -12.96 10.08
C HIS A 210 -21.98 -13.46 10.28
N LYS A 211 -23.00 -12.63 9.97
CA LYS A 211 -24.42 -13.01 10.05
C LYS A 211 -24.72 -14.21 9.15
N VAL A 212 -24.27 -14.17 7.90
CA VAL A 212 -24.45 -15.28 6.94
C VAL A 212 -23.73 -16.54 7.42
N ARG A 213 -22.54 -16.43 8.02
CA ARG A 213 -21.86 -17.61 8.61
C ARG A 213 -22.67 -18.23 9.74
N ALA A 214 -23.17 -17.43 10.67
CA ALA A 214 -23.97 -17.92 11.79
C ALA A 214 -25.28 -18.61 11.31
N GLN A 215 -25.92 -18.06 10.27
CA GLN A 215 -27.14 -18.63 9.70
C GLN A 215 -26.89 -19.94 8.93
N CYS A 216 -25.73 -20.05 8.28
CA CYS A 216 -25.41 -21.17 7.40
C CYS A 216 -24.60 -22.30 8.07
N ASP A 217 -23.97 -22.05 9.22
CA ASP A 217 -23.21 -23.03 10.01
C ASP A 217 -23.48 -22.82 11.52
N PRO A 218 -24.61 -23.30 12.06
CA PRO A 218 -25.00 -23.07 13.46
C PRO A 218 -24.09 -23.76 14.50
N ASN A 219 -23.20 -24.67 14.08
CA ASN A 219 -22.26 -25.39 14.93
C ASN A 219 -20.83 -24.79 14.95
N MET A 220 -20.60 -23.59 14.40
CA MET A 220 -19.29 -22.94 14.43
C MET A 220 -19.10 -22.16 15.74
N ASP A 221 -18.14 -22.59 16.56
CA ASP A 221 -17.81 -21.98 17.85
C ASP A 221 -17.52 -20.49 17.74
N GLN A 222 -18.06 -19.71 18.68
CA GLN A 222 -18.00 -18.25 18.74
C GLN A 222 -16.55 -17.70 18.75
N GLU A 223 -15.60 -18.50 19.21
CA GLU A 223 -14.17 -18.18 19.24
C GLU A 223 -13.53 -18.14 17.83
N THR A 224 -14.06 -18.91 16.88
CA THR A 224 -13.60 -18.92 15.48
C THR A 224 -14.16 -17.73 14.69
N LEU A 225 -15.28 -17.17 15.14
CA LEU A 225 -15.91 -16.00 14.52
C LEU A 225 -15.16 -14.69 14.82
N LEU A 226 -14.37 -14.60 15.89
CA LEU A 226 -13.69 -13.37 16.33
C LEU A 226 -12.25 -13.20 15.81
N ARG A 227 -11.64 -14.24 15.21
CA ARG A 227 -10.22 -14.25 14.79
C ARG A 227 -9.98 -13.87 13.32
N LEU A 228 -10.97 -13.33 12.60
CA LEU A 228 -10.90 -12.95 11.17
C LEU A 228 -11.39 -11.50 10.94
#